data_AF-A0A2S5Y723-F1
#
_entry.id   AF-A0A2S5Y723-F1
#
_cell.length_a   1.000
_cell.length_b   1.000
_cell.length_c   1.000
_cell.angle_alpha   90.00
_cell.angle_beta   90.00
_cell.angle_gamma   90.00
#
_symmetry.space_group_name_H-M   'P 1'
#
loop_
_entity.id
_entity.type
_entity.pdbx_description
1 polymer ?
#
loop_
_entity_poly.entity_id
_entity_poly.type
_entity_poly.pdbx_seq_one_letter_code
_entity_poly.pdbx_strand_id
1 'polypeptide(L)'
;MASDEAEFTQVFRGYDRDEVDKAIQGLRRELIQANTQTSQSAQEVKRLRERIDSLEKELQQVGAPTYAGLGAKLEHTLRVAEEQSERIIAQAENDASVLRRATRDERDRILQEARDEAEALVVQARRRADRSREQAQAQAAATLGKAADDRDVLTQDAVREAAAIRGTVATEAAQTRANAKREAAAIRSEAQREAAELRAEAAREAEIARSEAARLAQTNELQRAETGAEVGRLRAEAEAEIAQARSAMTAEVLATRASLEAEMATIRAEGERELADQRTRLEHERADAMAALDAELASARAASADEATALARDVEQARIDLGVELAARREEADRDDLLRHQEAVAQTQHYLDESNLQLADAIRRANDKRLEADALRSDALDETTRLRQEAQEESDLLLDDARARAHTMIADAERRTRELVATAEARLDEIRTERQAIAGYVAGLRGLIGHLDEFSEDSDRSDETTPANADRA
;
A
#
# COMPACT_ATOMS: atom_id res chain seq x y z
N MET A 1 102.85 -65.78 67.80
CA MET A 1 103.85 -66.73 67.28
C MET A 1 105.02 -65.90 66.84
N ALA A 2 106.17 -66.09 67.47
CA ALA A 2 107.34 -65.24 67.34
C ALA A 2 107.80 -65.20 65.87
N SER A 3 107.96 -63.99 65.34
CA SER A 3 108.59 -63.73 64.06
C SER A 3 110.08 -63.99 64.20
N ASP A 4 110.53 -65.14 63.71
CA ASP A 4 111.96 -65.39 63.45
C ASP A 4 112.38 -64.43 62.32
N GLU A 5 112.96 -63.28 62.70
CA GLU A 5 113.63 -62.37 61.76
C GLU A 5 114.89 -63.08 61.24
N ALA A 6 114.77 -63.75 60.09
CA ALA A 6 115.91 -64.34 59.41
C ALA A 6 116.80 -63.22 58.84
N GLU A 7 117.83 -62.83 59.58
CA GLU A 7 118.89 -61.94 59.11
C GLU A 7 119.76 -62.68 58.08
N PHE A 8 119.67 -62.31 56.79
CA PHE A 8 120.48 -62.87 55.73
C PHE A 8 121.88 -62.23 55.70
N THR A 9 122.94 -63.02 55.60
CA THR A 9 124.30 -62.49 55.47
C THR A 9 124.53 -61.86 54.08
N GLN A 10 125.27 -60.73 54.04
CA GLN A 10 125.49 -59.95 52.82
C GLN A 10 126.90 -60.23 52.25
N VAL A 11 126.96 -60.83 51.06
CA VAL A 11 128.20 -61.08 50.30
C VAL A 11 128.42 -59.92 49.31
N PHE A 12 129.63 -59.73 48.79
CA PHE A 12 129.99 -58.60 47.90
C PHE A 12 128.99 -58.45 46.74
N ARG A 13 128.05 -57.51 46.88
CA ARG A 13 126.89 -57.22 46.01
C ARG A 13 125.66 -58.14 46.11
N GLY A 14 125.28 -58.65 47.28
CA GLY A 14 123.96 -59.28 47.46
C GLY A 14 123.80 -60.09 48.76
N TYR A 15 122.62 -60.68 48.97
CA TYR A 15 122.41 -61.66 50.05
C TYR A 15 122.91 -63.05 49.65
N ASP A 16 123.35 -63.85 50.63
CA ASP A 16 123.76 -65.24 50.40
C ASP A 16 122.58 -66.06 49.84
N ARG A 17 122.78 -66.59 48.63
CA ARG A 17 121.75 -67.33 47.89
C ARG A 17 121.33 -68.61 48.60
N ASP A 18 122.25 -69.31 49.25
CA ASP A 18 121.96 -70.59 49.90
C ASP A 18 121.13 -70.39 51.19
N GLU A 19 121.33 -69.28 51.90
CA GLU A 19 120.52 -68.88 53.06
C GLU A 19 119.09 -68.49 52.63
N VAL A 20 118.96 -67.72 51.55
CA VAL A 20 117.66 -67.33 50.98
C VAL A 20 116.89 -68.54 50.46
N ASP A 21 117.54 -69.46 49.74
CA ASP A 21 116.87 -70.67 49.23
C ASP A 21 116.37 -71.58 50.39
N LYS A 22 117.12 -71.68 51.49
CA LYS A 22 116.66 -72.39 52.70
C LYS A 22 115.46 -71.71 53.36
N ALA A 23 115.48 -70.38 53.49
CA ALA A 23 114.36 -69.63 54.05
C ALA A 23 113.10 -69.75 53.18
N ILE A 24 113.23 -69.68 51.85
CA ILE A 24 112.13 -69.90 50.90
C ILE A 24 111.59 -71.33 51.01
N GLN A 25 112.45 -72.34 51.18
CA GLN A 25 112.00 -73.72 51.40
C GLN A 25 111.31 -73.91 52.77
N GLY A 26 111.72 -73.16 53.80
CA GLY A 26 111.04 -73.09 55.09
C GLY A 26 109.64 -72.50 54.96
N LEU A 27 109.53 -71.30 54.38
CA LEU A 27 108.26 -70.63 54.11
C LEU A 27 107.33 -71.45 53.22
N ARG A 28 107.87 -72.18 52.22
CA ARG A 28 107.06 -73.11 51.40
C ARG A 28 106.49 -74.25 52.24
N ARG A 29 107.26 -74.81 53.17
CA ARG A 29 106.77 -75.88 54.07
C ARG A 29 105.72 -75.34 55.03
N GLU A 30 105.95 -74.18 55.63
CA GLU A 30 104.96 -73.52 56.50
C GLU A 30 103.68 -73.16 55.74
N LEU A 31 103.79 -72.68 54.50
CA LEU A 31 102.63 -72.39 53.65
C LEU A 31 101.82 -73.66 53.35
N ILE A 32 102.49 -74.77 53.02
CA ILE A 32 101.82 -76.06 52.81
C ILE A 32 101.12 -76.51 54.09
N GLN A 33 101.77 -76.36 55.25
CA GLN A 33 101.23 -76.76 56.55
C GLN A 33 100.04 -75.88 56.99
N ALA A 34 100.11 -74.58 56.75
CA ALA A 34 98.99 -73.66 56.99
C ALA A 34 97.80 -73.95 56.06
N ASN A 35 98.08 -74.32 54.81
CA ASN A 35 97.03 -74.65 53.84
C ASN A 35 96.34 -75.98 54.16
N THR A 36 97.09 -76.99 54.62
CA THR A 36 96.49 -78.24 55.13
C THR A 36 95.68 -78.01 56.41
N GLN A 37 96.18 -77.19 57.34
CA GLN A 37 95.44 -76.79 58.55
C GLN A 37 94.12 -76.08 58.20
N THR A 38 94.15 -75.18 57.22
CA THR A 38 92.96 -74.45 56.73
C THR A 38 91.95 -75.42 56.12
N SER A 39 92.41 -76.36 55.28
CA SER A 39 91.55 -77.39 54.69
C SER A 39 90.89 -78.29 55.75
N GLN A 40 91.65 -78.71 56.78
CA GLN A 40 91.12 -79.49 57.91
C GLN A 40 90.07 -78.71 58.69
N SER A 41 90.33 -77.43 59.01
CA SER A 41 89.35 -76.58 59.71
C SER A 41 88.07 -76.37 58.89
N ALA A 42 88.19 -76.26 57.56
CA ALA A 42 87.03 -76.14 56.67
C ALA A 42 86.19 -77.42 56.65
N GLN A 43 86.82 -78.60 56.70
CA GLN A 43 86.12 -79.88 56.81
C GLN A 43 85.43 -80.03 58.17
N GLU A 44 86.06 -79.60 59.26
CA GLU A 44 85.45 -79.59 60.60
C GLU A 44 84.24 -78.66 60.67
N VAL A 45 84.34 -77.44 60.13
CA VAL A 45 83.21 -76.50 60.05
C VAL A 45 82.04 -77.12 59.27
N LYS A 46 82.33 -77.81 58.16
CA LYS A 46 81.29 -78.49 57.39
C LYS A 46 80.62 -79.61 58.20
N ARG A 47 81.40 -80.44 58.89
CA ARG A 47 80.89 -81.53 59.74
C ARG A 47 80.05 -81.00 60.91
N LEU A 48 80.48 -79.91 61.54
CA LEU A 48 79.73 -79.24 62.61
C LEU A 48 78.41 -78.67 62.11
N ARG A 49 78.38 -78.09 60.91
CA ARG A 49 77.14 -77.60 60.28
C ARG A 49 76.15 -78.72 60.01
N GLU A 50 76.60 -79.85 59.47
CA GLU A 50 75.76 -81.03 59.26
C GLU A 50 75.24 -81.60 60.60
N ARG A 51 76.03 -81.50 61.68
CA ARG A 51 75.61 -81.89 63.02
C ARG A 51 74.57 -80.93 63.62
N ILE A 52 74.70 -79.63 63.39
CA ILE A 52 73.70 -78.63 63.79
C ILE A 52 72.39 -78.88 63.04
N ASP A 53 72.43 -79.08 61.73
CA ASP A 53 71.23 -79.30 60.91
C ASP A 53 70.49 -80.60 61.29
N SER A 54 71.23 -81.64 61.71
CA SER A 54 70.62 -82.87 62.25
C SER A 54 70.05 -82.68 63.66
N LEU A 55 70.76 -81.96 64.54
CA LEU A 55 70.24 -81.62 65.88
C LEU A 55 69.01 -80.71 65.82
N GLU A 56 68.94 -79.77 64.87
CA GLU A 56 67.77 -78.93 64.64
C GLU A 56 66.56 -79.75 64.15
N LYS A 57 66.78 -80.73 63.29
CA LYS A 57 65.73 -81.68 62.86
C LYS A 57 65.29 -82.61 64.00
N GLU A 58 66.23 -83.07 64.85
CA GLU A 58 65.89 -83.81 66.07
C GLU A 58 65.10 -82.94 67.05
N LEU A 59 65.43 -81.66 67.20
CA LEU A 59 64.70 -80.71 68.04
C LEU A 59 63.27 -80.46 67.51
N GLN A 60 63.09 -80.37 66.19
CA GLN A 60 61.76 -80.31 65.57
C GLN A 60 60.94 -81.60 65.78
N GLN A 61 61.60 -82.77 65.86
CA GLN A 61 60.92 -84.05 66.08
C GLN A 61 60.63 -84.35 67.56
N VAL A 62 61.45 -83.86 68.49
CA VAL A 62 61.25 -83.99 69.95
C VAL A 62 60.29 -82.93 70.50
N GLY A 63 59.95 -81.90 69.71
CA GLY A 63 58.86 -80.97 69.97
C GLY A 63 57.47 -81.61 69.81
N ALA A 64 57.09 -82.48 70.76
CA ALA A 64 55.72 -82.97 70.89
C ALA A 64 54.72 -81.82 71.16
N PRO A 65 53.49 -81.86 70.62
CA PRO A 65 52.56 -80.73 70.66
C PRO A 65 51.91 -80.56 72.04
N THR A 66 52.22 -79.48 72.75
CA THR A 66 51.54 -79.06 73.99
C THR A 66 50.45 -78.01 73.70
N TYR A 67 49.32 -78.08 74.42
CA TYR A 67 48.12 -77.23 74.28
C TYR A 67 48.40 -75.70 74.26
N ALA A 68 49.44 -75.22 74.97
CA ALA A 68 49.85 -73.82 74.95
C ALA A 68 50.33 -73.32 73.56
N GLY A 69 50.85 -74.20 72.70
CA GLY A 69 51.28 -73.86 71.34
C GLY A 69 50.12 -73.74 70.34
N LEU A 70 48.98 -74.38 70.63
CA LEU A 70 47.74 -74.19 69.86
C LEU A 70 47.14 -72.82 70.14
N GLY A 71 47.16 -72.35 71.39
CA GLY A 71 46.70 -71.00 71.77
C GLY A 71 47.45 -69.86 71.07
N ALA A 72 48.79 -69.87 71.09
CA ALA A 72 49.59 -68.84 70.42
C ALA A 72 49.42 -68.83 68.88
N LYS A 73 49.22 -70.01 68.27
CA LYS A 73 48.96 -70.13 66.82
C LYS A 73 47.54 -69.67 66.47
N LEU A 74 46.54 -70.01 67.29
CA LEU A 74 45.16 -69.55 67.15
C LEU A 74 45.05 -68.03 67.33
N GLU A 75 45.72 -67.45 68.34
CA GLU A 75 45.79 -66.01 68.57
C GLU A 75 46.48 -65.28 67.40
N HIS A 76 47.58 -65.84 66.87
CA HIS A 76 48.21 -65.28 65.67
C HIS A 76 47.28 -65.33 64.46
N THR A 77 46.54 -66.43 64.23
CA THR A 77 45.56 -66.51 63.14
C THR A 77 44.38 -65.57 63.34
N LEU A 78 43.89 -65.38 64.57
CA LEU A 78 42.85 -64.42 64.90
C LEU A 78 43.30 -62.99 64.65
N ARG A 79 44.49 -62.61 65.11
CA ARG A 79 45.03 -61.26 64.88
C ARG A 79 45.23 -60.98 63.40
N VAL A 80 45.73 -61.94 62.63
CA VAL A 80 45.88 -61.82 61.17
C VAL A 80 44.50 -61.74 60.50
N ALA A 81 43.52 -62.53 60.95
CA ALA A 81 42.15 -62.48 60.45
C ALA A 81 41.42 -61.18 60.82
N GLU A 82 41.65 -60.62 62.02
CA GLU A 82 41.14 -59.32 62.47
C GLU A 82 41.75 -58.20 61.64
N GLU A 83 43.08 -58.16 61.50
CA GLU A 83 43.76 -57.16 60.66
C GLU A 83 43.33 -57.27 59.19
N GLN A 84 43.18 -58.48 58.67
CA GLN A 84 42.68 -58.72 57.33
C GLN A 84 41.21 -58.29 57.19
N SER A 85 40.37 -58.54 58.20
CA SER A 85 38.96 -58.13 58.20
C SER A 85 38.82 -56.62 58.31
N GLU A 86 39.57 -55.95 59.19
CA GLU A 86 39.61 -54.49 59.28
C GLU A 86 40.01 -53.86 57.93
N ARG A 87 41.01 -54.43 57.25
CA ARG A 87 41.39 -53.99 55.90
C ARG A 87 40.28 -54.21 54.87
N ILE A 88 39.63 -55.37 54.85
CA ILE A 88 38.53 -55.64 53.90
C ILE A 88 37.31 -54.76 54.20
N ILE A 89 36.98 -54.52 55.47
CA ILE A 89 35.90 -53.63 55.89
C ILE A 89 36.21 -52.20 55.44
N ALA A 90 37.43 -51.70 55.68
CA ALA A 90 37.85 -50.37 55.27
C ALA A 90 37.85 -50.22 53.73
N GLN A 91 38.26 -51.27 53.01
CA GLN A 91 38.19 -51.30 51.54
C GLN A 91 36.75 -51.27 51.05
N ALA A 92 35.87 -52.10 51.62
CA ALA A 92 34.44 -52.11 51.30
C ALA A 92 33.75 -50.78 51.59
N GLU A 93 34.11 -50.09 52.68
CA GLU A 93 33.61 -48.75 53.00
C GLU A 93 34.12 -47.69 52.03
N ASN A 94 35.39 -47.78 51.63
CA ASN A 94 35.94 -46.93 50.59
C ASN A 94 35.22 -47.15 49.26
N ASP A 95 35.09 -48.40 48.82
CA ASP A 95 34.40 -48.78 47.58
C ASP A 95 32.94 -48.30 47.57
N ALA A 96 32.23 -48.44 48.71
CA ALA A 96 30.89 -47.91 48.87
C ALA A 96 30.84 -46.37 48.78
N SER A 97 31.81 -45.67 49.36
CA SER A 97 31.91 -44.21 49.28
C SER A 97 32.20 -43.71 47.86
N VAL A 98 33.11 -44.40 47.15
CA VAL A 98 33.47 -44.13 45.76
C VAL A 98 32.28 -44.38 44.86
N LEU A 99 31.59 -45.51 45.02
CA LEU A 99 30.39 -45.84 44.25
C LEU A 99 29.30 -44.78 44.44
N ARG A 100 29.00 -44.37 45.67
CA ARG A 100 28.01 -43.31 45.94
C ARG A 100 28.37 -41.99 45.27
N ARG A 101 29.64 -41.59 45.36
CA ARG A 101 30.12 -40.34 44.75
C ARG A 101 30.03 -40.42 43.23
N ALA A 102 30.55 -41.48 42.63
CA ALA A 102 30.52 -41.69 41.18
C ALA A 102 29.08 -41.72 40.64
N THR A 103 28.16 -42.43 41.30
CA THR A 103 26.74 -42.47 40.90
C THR A 103 26.07 -41.09 41.04
N ARG A 104 26.39 -40.33 42.09
CA ARG A 104 25.86 -38.98 42.26
C ARG A 104 26.35 -38.03 41.17
N ASP A 105 27.65 -38.06 40.89
CA ASP A 105 28.28 -37.20 39.89
C ASP A 105 27.74 -37.54 38.49
N GLU A 106 27.60 -38.83 38.17
CA GLU A 106 27.03 -39.31 36.90
C GLU A 106 25.54 -38.94 36.76
N ARG A 107 24.75 -39.09 37.83
CA ARG A 107 23.35 -38.62 37.85
C ARG A 107 23.26 -37.13 37.55
N ASP A 108 24.05 -36.33 38.26
CA ASP A 108 24.02 -34.87 38.13
C ASP A 108 24.44 -34.46 36.72
N ARG A 109 25.44 -35.15 36.15
CA ARG A 109 25.86 -35.00 34.76
C ARG A 109 24.74 -35.31 33.77
N ILE A 110 24.10 -36.47 33.85
CA ILE A 110 23.00 -36.87 32.94
C ILE A 110 21.84 -35.86 33.01
N LEU A 111 21.46 -35.43 34.21
CA LEU A 111 20.39 -34.45 34.39
C LEU A 111 20.78 -33.07 33.85
N GLN A 112 22.03 -32.65 34.02
CA GLN A 112 22.51 -31.38 33.51
C GLN A 112 22.57 -31.38 31.98
N GLU A 113 23.15 -32.42 31.36
CA GLU A 113 23.21 -32.56 29.91
C GLU A 113 21.80 -32.55 29.30
N ALA A 114 20.84 -33.29 29.88
CA ALA A 114 19.47 -33.30 29.40
C ALA A 114 18.75 -31.94 29.56
N ARG A 115 19.03 -31.19 30.63
CA ARG A 115 18.49 -29.84 30.83
C ARG A 115 19.06 -28.85 29.83
N ASP A 116 20.37 -28.89 29.59
CA ASP A 116 21.05 -28.00 28.67
C ASP A 116 20.57 -28.25 27.22
N GLU A 117 20.40 -29.52 26.82
CA GLU A 117 19.84 -29.87 25.51
C GLU A 117 18.37 -29.47 25.37
N ALA A 118 17.56 -29.69 26.41
CA ALA A 118 16.15 -29.28 26.45
C ALA A 118 15.99 -27.75 26.35
N GLU A 119 16.83 -26.99 27.05
CA GLU A 119 16.85 -25.52 26.98
C GLU A 119 17.28 -25.06 25.57
N ALA A 120 18.35 -25.65 25.02
CA ALA A 120 18.83 -25.34 23.68
C ALA A 120 17.74 -25.58 22.62
N LEU A 121 16.98 -26.67 22.73
CA LEU A 121 15.86 -26.98 21.84
C LEU A 121 14.76 -25.91 21.89
N VAL A 122 14.35 -25.51 23.10
CA VAL A 122 13.31 -24.47 23.29
C VAL A 122 13.81 -23.11 22.80
N VAL A 123 15.07 -22.75 23.03
CA VAL A 123 15.66 -21.50 22.54
C VAL A 123 15.73 -21.50 21.01
N GLN A 124 16.13 -22.60 20.39
CA GLN A 124 16.16 -22.73 18.94
C GLN A 124 14.76 -22.61 18.32
N ALA A 125 13.76 -23.26 18.93
CA ALA A 125 12.37 -23.18 18.51
C ALA A 125 11.83 -21.74 18.63
N ARG A 126 12.10 -21.04 19.74
CA ARG A 126 11.76 -19.62 19.92
C ARG A 126 12.37 -18.75 18.82
N ARG A 127 13.67 -18.86 18.56
CA ARG A 127 14.33 -18.10 17.48
C ARG A 127 13.77 -18.39 16.08
N ARG A 128 13.25 -19.60 15.84
CA ARG A 128 12.61 -19.95 14.57
C ARG A 128 11.19 -19.40 14.49
N ALA A 129 10.41 -19.49 15.56
CA ALA A 129 9.09 -18.87 15.68
C ALA A 129 9.16 -17.35 15.50
N ASP A 130 10.09 -16.68 16.18
CA ASP A 130 10.27 -15.23 16.08
C ASP A 130 10.63 -14.81 14.65
N ARG A 131 11.54 -15.53 13.99
CA ARG A 131 11.86 -15.28 12.57
C ARG A 131 10.67 -15.48 11.64
N SER A 132 9.83 -16.50 11.88
CA SER A 132 8.61 -16.73 11.08
C SER A 132 7.63 -15.56 11.24
N ARG A 133 7.40 -15.12 12.48
CA ARG A 133 6.56 -13.95 12.79
C ARG A 133 7.10 -12.66 12.16
N GLU A 134 8.40 -12.40 12.28
CA GLU A 134 9.04 -11.23 11.68
C GLU A 134 8.93 -11.25 10.15
N GLN A 135 9.13 -12.42 9.52
CA GLN A 135 8.96 -12.57 8.08
C GLN A 135 7.51 -12.30 7.64
N ALA A 136 6.53 -12.87 8.35
CA ALA A 136 5.12 -12.63 8.06
C ALA A 136 4.72 -11.16 8.29
N GLN A 137 5.27 -10.51 9.31
CA GLN A 137 5.08 -9.07 9.54
C GLN A 137 5.68 -8.22 8.41
N ALA A 138 6.89 -8.55 7.95
CA ALA A 138 7.52 -7.84 6.85
C ALA A 138 6.76 -8.04 5.53
N GLN A 139 6.29 -9.26 5.25
CA GLN A 139 5.44 -9.55 4.09
C GLN A 139 4.11 -8.81 4.17
N ALA A 140 3.45 -8.81 5.34
CA ALA A 140 2.21 -8.07 5.54
C ALA A 140 2.42 -6.56 5.32
N ALA A 141 3.50 -5.98 5.86
CA ALA A 141 3.83 -4.58 5.64
C ALA A 141 4.08 -4.27 4.15
N ALA A 142 4.75 -5.17 3.42
CA ALA A 142 4.99 -5.03 1.99
C ALA A 142 3.68 -5.10 1.17
N THR A 143 2.79 -6.04 1.47
CA THR A 143 1.47 -6.16 0.81
C THR A 143 0.61 -4.94 1.07
N LEU A 144 0.56 -4.45 2.32
CA LEU A 144 -0.18 -3.22 2.65
C LEU A 144 0.44 -1.98 1.99
N GLY A 145 1.76 -1.90 1.92
CA GLY A 145 2.47 -0.83 1.22
C GLY A 145 2.11 -0.80 -0.26
N LYS A 146 2.21 -1.95 -0.93
CA LYS A 146 1.83 -2.08 -2.34
C LYS A 146 0.37 -1.73 -2.59
N ALA A 147 -0.55 -2.23 -1.76
CA ALA A 147 -1.97 -1.92 -1.89
C ALA A 147 -2.27 -0.43 -1.65
N ALA A 148 -1.53 0.23 -0.74
CA ALA A 148 -1.63 1.67 -0.53
C ALA A 148 -1.11 2.46 -1.74
N ASP A 149 0.03 2.06 -2.33
CA ASP A 149 0.59 2.67 -3.53
C ASP A 149 -0.36 2.50 -4.73
N ASP A 150 -0.88 1.29 -4.96
CA ASP A 150 -1.84 0.98 -6.03
C ASP A 150 -3.13 1.81 -5.87
N ARG A 151 -3.63 1.95 -4.63
CA ARG A 151 -4.77 2.84 -4.32
C ARG A 151 -4.45 4.29 -4.64
N ASP A 152 -3.26 4.77 -4.28
CA ASP A 152 -2.87 6.16 -4.53
C ASP A 152 -2.73 6.43 -6.03
N VAL A 153 -2.19 5.50 -6.80
CA VAL A 153 -2.15 5.57 -8.27
C VAL A 153 -3.56 5.61 -8.85
N LEU A 154 -4.43 4.66 -8.49
CA LEU A 154 -5.80 4.60 -9.02
C LEU A 154 -6.62 5.86 -8.67
N THR A 155 -6.49 6.35 -7.45
CA THR A 155 -7.20 7.56 -7.01
C THR A 155 -6.65 8.81 -7.68
N GLN A 156 -5.34 8.94 -7.85
CA GLN A 156 -4.73 10.05 -8.59
C GLN A 156 -5.13 10.02 -10.07
N ASP A 157 -5.14 8.84 -10.69
CA ASP A 157 -5.54 8.67 -12.09
C ASP A 157 -7.02 9.02 -12.27
N ALA A 158 -7.89 8.58 -11.37
CA ALA A 158 -9.31 8.97 -11.35
C ALA A 158 -9.49 10.49 -11.21
N VAL A 159 -8.72 11.14 -10.33
CA VAL A 159 -8.77 12.60 -10.13
C VAL A 159 -8.26 13.34 -11.38
N ARG A 160 -7.16 12.89 -11.97
CA ARG A 160 -6.57 13.49 -13.18
C ARG A 160 -7.49 13.35 -14.39
N GLU A 161 -8.04 12.16 -14.62
CA GLU A 161 -8.98 11.90 -15.71
C GLU A 161 -10.26 12.75 -15.54
N ALA A 162 -10.84 12.78 -14.34
CA ALA A 162 -12.01 13.61 -14.06
C ALA A 162 -11.72 15.12 -14.16
N ALA A 163 -10.48 15.56 -13.85
CA ALA A 163 -10.06 16.94 -14.04
C ALA A 163 -9.86 17.28 -15.53
N ALA A 164 -9.26 16.38 -16.31
CA ALA A 164 -9.05 16.54 -17.74
C ALA A 164 -10.40 16.66 -18.47
N ILE A 165 -11.34 15.73 -18.21
CA ILE A 165 -12.67 15.77 -18.83
C ILE A 165 -13.46 17.00 -18.39
N ARG A 166 -13.37 17.41 -17.10
CA ARG A 166 -13.98 18.68 -16.67
C ARG A 166 -13.37 19.88 -17.40
N GLY A 167 -12.06 19.87 -17.66
CA GLY A 167 -11.38 20.92 -18.40
C GLY A 167 -11.83 21.00 -19.86
N THR A 168 -11.97 19.86 -20.54
CA THR A 168 -12.47 19.80 -21.92
C THR A 168 -13.92 20.26 -21.98
N VAL A 169 -14.79 19.70 -21.13
CA VAL A 169 -16.21 20.07 -21.05
C VAL A 169 -16.39 21.56 -20.73
N ALA A 170 -15.60 22.12 -19.80
CA ALA A 170 -15.66 23.54 -19.50
C ALA A 170 -15.26 24.42 -20.69
N THR A 171 -14.25 23.99 -21.46
CA THR A 171 -13.77 24.71 -22.64
C THR A 171 -14.81 24.63 -23.78
N GLU A 172 -15.35 23.45 -24.04
CA GLU A 172 -16.39 23.22 -25.04
C GLU A 172 -17.68 23.98 -24.69
N ALA A 173 -18.12 23.95 -23.43
CA ALA A 173 -19.27 24.70 -22.93
C ALA A 173 -19.05 26.23 -22.97
N ALA A 174 -17.80 26.70 -22.87
CA ALA A 174 -17.46 28.10 -23.05
C ALA A 174 -17.46 28.50 -24.53
N GLN A 175 -16.93 27.65 -25.41
CA GLN A 175 -16.93 27.86 -26.86
C GLN A 175 -18.34 27.86 -27.44
N THR A 176 -19.18 26.90 -27.09
CA THR A 176 -20.59 26.86 -27.53
C THR A 176 -21.36 28.09 -27.05
N ARG A 177 -21.20 28.50 -25.78
CA ARG A 177 -21.82 29.76 -25.30
C ARG A 177 -21.30 30.99 -26.04
N ALA A 178 -20.00 31.06 -26.34
CA ALA A 178 -19.42 32.17 -27.07
C ALA A 178 -19.88 32.21 -28.53
N ASN A 179 -20.06 31.04 -29.16
CA ASN A 179 -20.59 30.91 -30.52
C ASN A 179 -22.07 31.28 -30.57
N ALA A 180 -22.89 30.72 -29.68
CA ALA A 180 -24.31 31.06 -29.57
C ALA A 180 -24.53 32.57 -29.31
N LYS A 181 -23.69 33.20 -28.48
CA LYS A 181 -23.74 34.65 -28.26
C LYS A 181 -23.38 35.45 -29.52
N ARG A 182 -22.40 34.98 -30.31
CA ARG A 182 -22.00 35.63 -31.57
C ARG A 182 -23.06 35.48 -32.63
N GLU A 183 -23.62 34.28 -32.80
CA GLU A 183 -24.73 34.02 -33.73
C GLU A 183 -25.97 34.83 -33.36
N ALA A 184 -26.36 34.86 -32.08
CA ALA A 184 -27.48 35.69 -31.65
C ALA A 184 -27.23 37.20 -31.83
N ALA A 185 -25.97 37.65 -31.81
CA ALA A 185 -25.63 39.03 -32.15
C ALA A 185 -25.68 39.28 -33.67
N ALA A 186 -25.24 38.32 -34.48
CA ALA A 186 -25.29 38.36 -35.93
C ALA A 186 -26.73 38.38 -36.45
N ILE A 187 -27.58 37.44 -36.02
CA ILE A 187 -29.01 37.38 -36.37
C ILE A 187 -29.68 38.71 -36.01
N ARG A 188 -29.46 39.24 -34.80
CA ARG A 188 -30.03 40.55 -34.41
C ARG A 188 -29.53 41.71 -35.28
N SER A 189 -28.26 41.70 -35.67
CA SER A 189 -27.72 42.75 -36.54
C SER A 189 -28.24 42.65 -37.97
N GLU A 190 -28.46 41.44 -38.47
CA GLU A 190 -29.03 41.16 -39.78
C GLU A 190 -30.49 41.59 -39.83
N ALA A 191 -31.30 41.15 -38.86
CA ALA A 191 -32.68 41.59 -38.67
C ALA A 191 -32.82 43.12 -38.59
N GLN A 192 -31.90 43.79 -37.87
CA GLN A 192 -31.87 45.25 -37.80
C GLN A 192 -31.55 45.92 -39.13
N ARG A 193 -30.65 45.33 -39.94
CA ARG A 193 -30.31 45.84 -41.28
C ARG A 193 -31.48 45.64 -42.25
N GLU A 194 -32.03 44.45 -42.33
CA GLU A 194 -33.18 44.16 -43.19
C GLU A 194 -34.37 45.06 -42.84
N ALA A 195 -34.65 45.24 -41.54
CA ALA A 195 -35.69 46.16 -41.11
C ALA A 195 -35.37 47.64 -41.44
N ALA A 196 -34.10 48.03 -41.50
CA ALA A 196 -33.70 49.38 -41.92
C ALA A 196 -33.80 49.56 -43.45
N GLU A 197 -33.40 48.54 -44.21
CA GLU A 197 -33.49 48.50 -45.67
C GLU A 197 -34.95 48.55 -46.14
N LEU A 198 -35.82 47.71 -45.56
CA LEU A 198 -37.27 47.74 -45.83
C LEU A 198 -37.90 49.11 -45.51
N ARG A 199 -37.47 49.76 -44.41
CA ARG A 199 -37.95 51.11 -44.07
C ARG A 199 -37.44 52.16 -45.05
N ALA A 200 -36.19 52.07 -45.50
CA ALA A 200 -35.62 53.00 -46.46
C ALA A 200 -36.27 52.85 -47.84
N GLU A 201 -36.55 51.61 -48.26
CA GLU A 201 -37.25 51.30 -49.49
C GLU A 201 -38.69 51.84 -49.47
N ALA A 202 -39.44 51.53 -48.41
CA ALA A 202 -40.79 52.06 -48.21
C ALA A 202 -40.82 53.61 -48.18
N ALA A 203 -39.80 54.25 -47.58
CA ALA A 203 -39.68 55.70 -47.57
C ALA A 203 -39.39 56.28 -48.97
N ARG A 204 -38.54 55.60 -49.77
CA ARG A 204 -38.25 55.99 -51.16
C ARG A 204 -39.50 55.89 -52.04
N GLU A 205 -40.22 54.77 -51.98
CA GLU A 205 -41.46 54.60 -52.75
C GLU A 205 -42.53 55.61 -52.33
N ALA A 206 -42.68 55.86 -51.03
CA ALA A 206 -43.60 56.89 -50.54
C ALA A 206 -43.23 58.29 -51.04
N GLU A 207 -41.94 58.62 -51.15
CA GLU A 207 -41.48 59.90 -51.67
C GLU A 207 -41.68 60.00 -53.20
N ILE A 208 -41.41 58.93 -53.95
CA ILE A 208 -41.68 58.86 -55.39
C ILE A 208 -43.18 59.12 -55.64
N ALA A 209 -44.06 58.37 -54.97
CA ALA A 209 -45.49 58.54 -55.10
C ALA A 209 -45.98 59.95 -54.72
N ARG A 210 -45.41 60.57 -53.68
CA ARG A 210 -45.71 61.96 -53.31
C ARG A 210 -45.23 62.97 -54.37
N SER A 211 -44.03 62.77 -54.91
CA SER A 211 -43.46 63.64 -55.93
C SER A 211 -44.25 63.60 -57.23
N GLU A 212 -44.72 62.42 -57.65
CA GLU A 212 -45.58 62.24 -58.82
C GLU A 212 -46.95 62.89 -58.62
N ALA A 213 -47.57 62.69 -57.44
CA ALA A 213 -48.81 63.34 -57.09
C ALA A 213 -48.68 64.88 -57.08
N ALA A 214 -47.59 65.41 -56.52
CA ALA A 214 -47.32 66.85 -56.50
C ALA A 214 -47.09 67.42 -57.91
N ARG A 215 -46.33 66.71 -58.76
CA ARG A 215 -46.08 67.11 -60.16
C ARG A 215 -47.36 67.15 -60.96
N LEU A 216 -48.22 66.14 -60.84
CA LEU A 216 -49.51 66.09 -61.53
C LEU A 216 -50.48 67.17 -61.02
N ALA A 217 -50.48 67.46 -59.71
CA ALA A 217 -51.26 68.56 -59.15
C ALA A 217 -50.81 69.92 -59.72
N GLN A 218 -49.51 70.16 -59.81
CA GLN A 218 -48.96 71.38 -60.41
C GLN A 218 -49.31 71.49 -61.90
N THR A 219 -49.18 70.41 -62.67
CA THR A 219 -49.57 70.39 -64.08
C THR A 219 -51.06 70.68 -64.25
N ASN A 220 -51.91 70.12 -63.39
CA ASN A 220 -53.35 70.41 -63.39
C ASN A 220 -53.63 71.87 -63.04
N GLU A 221 -52.92 72.45 -62.08
CA GLU A 221 -53.06 73.86 -61.71
C GLU A 221 -52.63 74.79 -62.84
N LEU A 222 -51.50 74.48 -63.50
CA LEU A 222 -51.05 75.19 -64.70
C LEU A 222 -52.05 75.09 -65.84
N GLN A 223 -52.57 73.89 -66.14
CA GLN A 223 -53.62 73.72 -67.15
C GLN A 223 -54.89 74.51 -66.80
N ARG A 224 -55.28 74.57 -65.52
CA ARG A 224 -56.41 75.40 -65.06
C ARG A 224 -56.15 76.90 -65.23
N ALA A 225 -54.92 77.35 -65.00
CA ALA A 225 -54.53 78.74 -65.18
C ALA A 225 -54.46 79.12 -66.68
N GLU A 226 -53.86 78.27 -67.52
CA GLU A 226 -53.79 78.45 -68.97
C GLU A 226 -55.18 78.49 -69.61
N THR A 227 -56.03 77.51 -69.30
CA THR A 227 -57.43 77.50 -69.76
C THR A 227 -58.21 78.72 -69.25
N GLY A 228 -58.01 79.13 -68.01
CA GLY A 228 -58.62 80.35 -67.46
C GLY A 228 -58.17 81.64 -68.16
N ALA A 229 -56.88 81.75 -68.47
CA ALA A 229 -56.32 82.89 -69.18
C ALA A 229 -56.79 82.95 -70.63
N GLU A 230 -56.85 81.81 -71.31
CA GLU A 230 -57.35 81.71 -72.69
C GLU A 230 -58.82 82.13 -72.78
N VAL A 231 -59.65 81.70 -71.83
CA VAL A 231 -61.04 82.18 -71.75
C VAL A 231 -61.11 83.68 -71.47
N GLY A 232 -60.26 84.20 -70.58
CA GLY A 232 -60.18 85.64 -70.32
C GLY A 232 -59.84 86.44 -71.59
N ARG A 233 -58.90 85.93 -72.39
CA ARG A 233 -58.49 86.52 -73.67
C ARG A 233 -59.63 86.49 -74.69
N LEU A 234 -60.25 85.33 -74.91
CA LEU A 234 -61.38 85.18 -75.85
C LEU A 234 -62.58 86.05 -75.44
N ARG A 235 -62.85 86.19 -74.13
CA ARG A 235 -63.87 87.13 -73.62
C ARG A 235 -63.54 88.58 -73.95
N ALA A 236 -62.30 89.00 -73.73
CA ALA A 236 -61.87 90.37 -74.01
C ALA A 236 -61.90 90.69 -75.52
N GLU A 237 -61.48 89.73 -76.36
CA GLU A 237 -61.57 89.83 -77.82
C GLU A 237 -63.03 89.97 -78.29
N ALA A 238 -63.93 89.10 -77.81
CA ALA A 238 -65.36 89.20 -78.12
C ALA A 238 -65.98 90.53 -77.64
N GLU A 239 -65.62 91.02 -76.45
CA GLU A 239 -66.10 92.33 -75.96
C GLU A 239 -65.57 93.50 -76.79
N ALA A 240 -64.32 93.44 -77.24
CA ALA A 240 -63.71 94.44 -78.09
C ALA A 240 -64.32 94.46 -79.49
N GLU A 241 -64.57 93.30 -80.11
CA GLU A 241 -65.27 93.19 -81.39
C GLU A 241 -66.67 93.78 -81.32
N ILE A 242 -67.39 93.54 -80.23
CA ILE A 242 -68.72 94.10 -80.01
C ILE A 242 -68.66 95.62 -79.81
N ALA A 243 -67.67 96.12 -79.06
CA ALA A 243 -67.47 97.55 -78.90
C ALA A 243 -67.10 98.23 -80.23
N GLN A 244 -66.27 97.59 -81.05
CA GLN A 244 -65.90 98.06 -82.38
C GLN A 244 -67.10 98.05 -83.34
N ALA A 245 -67.89 96.97 -83.37
CA ALA A 245 -69.13 96.88 -84.15
C ALA A 245 -70.14 97.95 -83.72
N ARG A 246 -70.29 98.19 -82.41
CA ARG A 246 -71.12 99.28 -81.86
C ARG A 246 -70.60 100.66 -82.26
N SER A 247 -69.29 100.90 -82.24
CA SER A 247 -68.67 102.17 -82.62
C SER A 247 -68.77 102.46 -84.12
N ALA A 248 -68.47 101.47 -84.96
CA ALA A 248 -68.62 101.54 -86.41
C ALA A 248 -70.08 101.82 -86.80
N MET A 249 -71.02 101.09 -86.20
CA MET A 249 -72.46 101.31 -86.39
C MET A 249 -72.89 102.71 -85.91
N THR A 250 -72.35 103.20 -84.79
CA THR A 250 -72.67 104.55 -84.30
C THR A 250 -72.12 105.63 -85.24
N ALA A 251 -70.94 105.43 -85.81
CA ALA A 251 -70.34 106.33 -86.79
C ALA A 251 -71.14 106.34 -88.10
N GLU A 252 -71.61 105.17 -88.57
CA GLU A 252 -72.52 105.07 -89.72
C GLU A 252 -73.86 105.78 -89.47
N VAL A 253 -74.43 105.64 -88.26
CA VAL A 253 -75.66 106.36 -87.84
C VAL A 253 -75.45 107.88 -87.79
N LEU A 254 -74.25 108.36 -87.44
CA LEU A 254 -73.94 109.79 -87.41
C LEU A 254 -73.66 110.38 -88.80
N ALA A 255 -72.97 109.64 -89.67
CA ALA A 255 -72.70 110.04 -91.06
C ALA A 255 -74.00 110.12 -91.89
N THR A 256 -74.91 109.17 -91.67
CA THR A 256 -76.24 109.17 -92.31
C THR A 256 -77.17 110.26 -91.74
N ARG A 257 -77.05 110.61 -90.46
CA ARG A 257 -77.80 111.72 -89.81
C ARG A 257 -77.56 113.08 -90.46
N ALA A 258 -76.32 113.39 -90.85
CA ALA A 258 -75.98 114.67 -91.50
C ALA A 258 -76.58 114.80 -92.92
N SER A 259 -76.92 113.69 -93.58
CA SER A 259 -77.52 113.65 -94.91
C SER A 259 -79.06 113.66 -94.91
N LEU A 260 -79.69 113.28 -93.78
CA LEU A 260 -81.13 113.01 -93.69
C LEU A 260 -81.95 114.07 -92.93
N GLU A 261 -81.32 115.17 -92.49
CA GLU A 261 -82.03 116.33 -91.92
C GLU A 261 -82.92 117.06 -92.94
N ALA A 262 -82.81 116.76 -94.24
CA ALA A 262 -83.62 117.35 -95.30
C ALA A 262 -84.87 116.54 -95.72
N GLU A 263 -85.04 115.26 -95.32
CA GLU A 263 -86.12 114.39 -95.83
C GLU A 263 -87.03 113.72 -94.78
N MET A 264 -86.91 114.03 -93.48
CA MET A 264 -87.46 113.17 -92.41
C MET A 264 -88.69 113.71 -91.67
N ALA A 265 -89.89 113.44 -92.20
CA ALA A 265 -91.12 113.33 -91.39
C ALA A 265 -91.88 112.00 -91.55
N THR A 266 -91.69 111.22 -92.62
CA THR A 266 -92.55 110.05 -92.92
C THR A 266 -91.90 108.67 -92.78
N ILE A 267 -90.58 108.54 -92.58
CA ILE A 267 -89.87 107.24 -92.42
C ILE A 267 -89.22 107.12 -91.01
N ARG A 268 -89.93 107.50 -89.95
CA ARG A 268 -89.42 107.39 -88.56
C ARG A 268 -89.94 106.19 -87.76
N ALA A 269 -90.91 105.43 -88.27
CA ALA A 269 -91.56 104.37 -87.48
C ALA A 269 -91.08 102.94 -87.81
N GLU A 270 -90.40 102.72 -88.94
CA GLU A 270 -90.02 101.37 -89.41
C GLU A 270 -88.55 101.01 -89.09
N GLY A 271 -87.60 101.96 -89.14
CA GLY A 271 -86.17 101.69 -88.92
C GLY A 271 -85.71 101.54 -87.45
N GLU A 272 -86.47 102.04 -86.48
CA GLU A 272 -86.14 101.87 -85.05
C GLU A 272 -86.39 100.43 -84.57
N ARG A 273 -87.27 99.67 -85.23
CA ARG A 273 -87.53 98.26 -84.90
C ARG A 273 -86.45 97.33 -85.42
N GLU A 274 -85.98 97.52 -86.66
CA GLU A 274 -84.95 96.66 -87.25
C GLU A 274 -83.57 96.81 -86.57
N LEU A 275 -83.21 98.01 -86.11
CA LEU A 275 -81.96 98.25 -85.35
C LEU A 275 -82.03 97.71 -83.92
N ALA A 276 -83.20 97.73 -83.29
CA ALA A 276 -83.41 97.10 -81.97
C ALA A 276 -83.34 95.57 -82.09
N ASP A 277 -83.90 95.00 -83.16
CA ASP A 277 -83.86 93.56 -83.44
C ASP A 277 -82.43 93.08 -83.74
N GLN A 278 -81.61 93.85 -84.47
CA GLN A 278 -80.21 93.49 -84.73
C GLN A 278 -79.33 93.57 -83.48
N ARG A 279 -79.54 94.57 -82.61
CA ARG A 279 -78.80 94.69 -81.34
C ARG A 279 -79.12 93.56 -80.38
N THR A 280 -80.40 93.22 -80.26
CA THR A 280 -80.85 92.12 -79.39
C THR A 280 -80.39 90.75 -79.89
N ARG A 281 -80.31 90.54 -81.23
CA ARG A 281 -79.70 89.34 -81.83
C ARG A 281 -78.22 89.21 -81.52
N LEU A 282 -77.42 90.25 -81.74
CA LEU A 282 -75.98 90.23 -81.43
C LEU A 282 -75.70 90.06 -79.93
N GLU A 283 -76.57 90.61 -79.07
CA GLU A 283 -76.47 90.41 -77.62
C GLU A 283 -76.83 88.99 -77.19
N HIS A 284 -77.82 88.37 -77.84
CA HIS A 284 -78.13 86.94 -77.66
C HIS A 284 -77.00 86.05 -78.15
N GLU A 285 -76.49 86.28 -79.36
CA GLU A 285 -75.37 85.51 -79.92
C GLU A 285 -74.11 85.60 -79.04
N ARG A 286 -73.83 86.78 -78.45
CA ARG A 286 -72.76 86.94 -77.44
C ARG A 286 -73.03 86.15 -76.18
N ALA A 287 -74.24 86.22 -75.65
CA ALA A 287 -74.62 85.52 -74.43
C ALA A 287 -74.53 83.99 -74.63
N ASP A 288 -74.96 83.50 -75.78
CA ASP A 288 -74.90 82.09 -76.18
C ASP A 288 -73.44 81.63 -76.36
N ALA A 289 -72.59 82.43 -77.01
CA ALA A 289 -71.16 82.14 -77.15
C ALA A 289 -70.43 82.12 -75.78
N MET A 290 -70.74 83.05 -74.88
CA MET A 290 -70.20 83.06 -73.52
C MET A 290 -70.68 81.86 -72.71
N ALA A 291 -71.97 81.51 -72.80
CA ALA A 291 -72.53 80.36 -72.11
C ALA A 291 -71.92 79.03 -72.61
N ALA A 292 -71.67 78.91 -73.92
CA ALA A 292 -70.99 77.75 -74.50
C ALA A 292 -69.54 77.61 -73.99
N LEU A 293 -68.78 78.72 -73.96
CA LEU A 293 -67.40 78.72 -73.47
C LEU A 293 -67.31 78.39 -71.97
N ASP A 294 -68.24 78.92 -71.17
CA ASP A 294 -68.35 78.62 -69.74
C ASP A 294 -68.73 77.16 -69.48
N ALA A 295 -69.58 76.57 -70.33
CA ALA A 295 -69.93 75.16 -70.27
C ALA A 295 -68.74 74.24 -70.62
N GLU A 296 -67.96 74.59 -71.65
CA GLU A 296 -66.72 73.86 -71.98
C GLU A 296 -65.68 73.95 -70.85
N LEU A 297 -65.51 75.12 -70.23
CA LEU A 297 -64.62 75.30 -69.07
C LEU A 297 -65.08 74.48 -67.86
N ALA A 298 -66.38 74.46 -67.59
CA ALA A 298 -66.95 73.68 -66.50
C ALA A 298 -66.74 72.18 -66.74
N SER A 299 -66.93 71.72 -67.98
CA SER A 299 -66.66 70.33 -68.40
C SER A 299 -65.17 69.97 -68.28
N ALA A 300 -64.27 70.81 -68.76
CA ALA A 300 -62.82 70.58 -68.65
C ALA A 300 -62.33 70.58 -67.18
N ARG A 301 -62.88 71.45 -66.33
CA ARG A 301 -62.58 71.47 -64.89
C ARG A 301 -63.13 70.23 -64.16
N ALA A 302 -64.32 69.78 -64.53
CA ALA A 302 -64.92 68.57 -63.99
C ALA A 302 -64.09 67.34 -64.39
N ALA A 303 -63.71 67.20 -65.67
CA ALA A 303 -62.86 66.11 -66.14
C ALA A 303 -61.48 66.09 -65.44
N SER A 304 -60.82 67.26 -65.30
CA SER A 304 -59.56 67.39 -64.53
C SER A 304 -59.74 67.04 -63.05
N ALA A 305 -60.85 67.41 -62.43
CA ALA A 305 -61.15 67.06 -61.05
C ALA A 305 -61.41 65.56 -60.88
N ASP A 306 -62.14 64.96 -61.81
CA ASP A 306 -62.42 63.52 -61.82
C ASP A 306 -61.13 62.71 -62.01
N GLU A 307 -60.26 63.10 -62.95
CA GLU A 307 -58.92 62.51 -63.11
C GLU A 307 -58.08 62.64 -61.82
N ALA A 308 -58.07 63.81 -61.18
CA ALA A 308 -57.35 64.00 -59.93
C ALA A 308 -57.90 63.11 -58.80
N THR A 309 -59.22 62.92 -58.72
CA THR A 309 -59.82 62.01 -57.72
C THR A 309 -59.59 60.53 -58.03
N ALA A 310 -59.59 60.13 -59.30
CA ALA A 310 -59.26 58.77 -59.71
C ALA A 310 -57.80 58.43 -59.34
N LEU A 311 -56.87 59.33 -59.66
CA LEU A 311 -55.45 59.16 -59.34
C LEU A 311 -55.20 59.15 -57.83
N ALA A 312 -55.94 59.96 -57.06
CA ALA A 312 -55.86 59.93 -55.60
C ALA A 312 -56.30 58.58 -55.03
N ARG A 313 -57.31 57.93 -55.63
CA ARG A 313 -57.73 56.57 -55.25
C ARG A 313 -56.67 55.54 -55.65
N ASP A 314 -56.07 55.66 -56.83
CA ASP A 314 -55.01 54.75 -57.28
C ASP A 314 -53.77 54.86 -56.38
N VAL A 315 -53.39 56.07 -55.95
CA VAL A 315 -52.29 56.29 -54.99
C VAL A 315 -52.62 55.69 -53.63
N GLU A 316 -53.86 55.84 -53.15
CA GLU A 316 -54.28 55.25 -51.88
C GLU A 316 -54.33 53.72 -51.96
N GLN A 317 -54.81 53.15 -53.07
CA GLN A 317 -54.80 51.72 -53.32
C GLN A 317 -53.37 51.17 -53.38
N ALA A 318 -52.48 51.83 -54.12
CA ALA A 318 -51.06 51.47 -54.18
C ALA A 318 -50.38 51.55 -52.80
N ARG A 319 -50.77 52.49 -51.94
CA ARG A 319 -50.31 52.56 -50.54
C ARG A 319 -50.81 51.39 -49.71
N ILE A 320 -52.08 51.01 -49.86
CA ILE A 320 -52.66 49.88 -49.14
C ILE A 320 -51.95 48.58 -49.57
N ASP A 321 -51.80 48.37 -50.87
CA ASP A 321 -51.16 47.19 -51.44
C ASP A 321 -49.68 47.10 -50.98
N LEU A 322 -48.95 48.22 -51.03
CA LEU A 322 -47.59 48.30 -50.50
C LEU A 322 -47.54 48.02 -48.98
N GLY A 323 -48.51 48.54 -48.23
CA GLY A 323 -48.63 48.28 -46.80
C GLY A 323 -48.81 46.79 -46.49
N VAL A 324 -49.59 46.08 -47.30
CA VAL A 324 -49.80 44.63 -47.20
C VAL A 324 -48.53 43.86 -47.57
N GLU A 325 -47.85 44.22 -48.66
CA GLU A 325 -46.62 43.53 -49.06
C GLU A 325 -45.49 43.71 -48.02
N LEU A 326 -45.34 44.93 -47.48
CA LEU A 326 -44.38 45.20 -46.40
C LEU A 326 -44.72 44.45 -45.12
N ALA A 327 -46.00 44.28 -44.80
CA ALA A 327 -46.43 43.48 -43.66
C ALA A 327 -46.10 41.99 -43.87
N ALA A 328 -46.39 41.46 -45.07
CA ALA A 328 -46.08 40.08 -45.41
C ALA A 328 -44.57 39.78 -45.36
N ARG A 329 -43.73 40.66 -45.92
CA ARG A 329 -42.26 40.50 -45.86
C ARG A 329 -41.71 40.59 -44.44
N ARG A 330 -42.26 41.46 -43.60
CA ARG A 330 -41.88 41.52 -42.17
C ARG A 330 -42.21 40.23 -41.45
N GLU A 331 -43.41 39.70 -41.66
CA GLU A 331 -43.85 38.46 -41.02
C GLU A 331 -43.06 37.23 -41.51
N GLU A 332 -42.61 37.23 -42.76
CA GLU A 332 -41.70 36.22 -43.31
C GLU A 332 -40.30 36.32 -42.71
N ALA A 333 -39.71 37.52 -42.64
CA ALA A 333 -38.42 37.76 -41.99
C ALA A 333 -38.44 37.39 -40.49
N ASP A 334 -39.50 37.80 -39.77
CA ASP A 334 -39.69 37.47 -38.35
C ASP A 334 -39.79 35.93 -38.13
N ARG A 335 -40.43 35.21 -39.07
CA ARG A 335 -40.52 33.74 -39.04
C ARG A 335 -39.16 33.09 -39.28
N ASP A 336 -38.41 33.54 -40.27
CA ASP A 336 -37.08 33.01 -40.58
C ASP A 336 -36.10 33.24 -39.43
N ASP A 337 -36.11 34.43 -38.82
CA ASP A 337 -35.31 34.74 -37.64
C ASP A 337 -35.67 33.87 -36.44
N LEU A 338 -36.98 33.63 -36.22
CA LEU A 338 -37.46 32.75 -35.15
C LEU A 338 -36.99 31.31 -35.37
N LEU A 339 -37.05 30.80 -36.59
CA LEU A 339 -36.57 29.46 -36.94
C LEU A 339 -35.06 29.34 -36.70
N ARG A 340 -34.26 30.28 -37.22
CA ARG A 340 -32.80 30.30 -36.99
C ARG A 340 -32.46 30.36 -35.50
N HIS A 341 -33.21 31.16 -34.73
CA HIS A 341 -33.04 31.23 -33.28
C HIS A 341 -33.36 29.90 -32.59
N GLN A 342 -34.47 29.26 -32.94
CA GLN A 342 -34.85 27.96 -32.39
C GLN A 342 -33.83 26.87 -32.72
N GLU A 343 -33.31 26.84 -33.95
CA GLU A 343 -32.25 25.92 -34.37
C GLU A 343 -30.95 26.14 -33.57
N ALA A 344 -30.51 27.39 -33.42
CA ALA A 344 -29.33 27.73 -32.62
C ALA A 344 -29.49 27.35 -31.14
N VAL A 345 -30.68 27.55 -30.57
CA VAL A 345 -31.00 27.12 -29.20
C VAL A 345 -30.97 25.59 -29.08
N ALA A 346 -31.59 24.87 -30.02
CA ALA A 346 -31.60 23.40 -30.02
C ALA A 346 -30.19 22.81 -30.14
N GLN A 347 -29.34 23.37 -31.02
CA GLN A 347 -27.94 22.97 -31.14
C GLN A 347 -27.17 23.25 -29.84
N THR A 348 -27.34 24.43 -29.24
CA THR A 348 -26.66 24.76 -27.98
C THR A 348 -27.09 23.84 -26.85
N GLN A 349 -28.38 23.54 -26.76
CA GLN A 349 -28.91 22.60 -25.76
C GLN A 349 -28.35 21.19 -25.97
N HIS A 350 -28.30 20.72 -27.22
CA HIS A 350 -27.72 19.42 -27.55
C HIS A 350 -26.26 19.28 -27.08
N TYR A 351 -25.41 20.28 -27.37
CA TYR A 351 -24.02 20.27 -26.92
C TYR A 351 -23.88 20.34 -25.38
N LEU A 352 -24.74 21.10 -24.71
CA LEU A 352 -24.76 21.15 -23.25
C LEU A 352 -25.17 19.80 -22.64
N ASP A 353 -26.17 19.13 -23.22
CA ASP A 353 -26.63 17.82 -22.77
C ASP A 353 -25.56 16.74 -22.99
N GLU A 354 -24.87 16.76 -24.14
CA GLU A 354 -23.75 15.87 -24.44
C GLU A 354 -22.58 16.10 -23.46
N SER A 355 -22.21 17.37 -23.24
CA SER A 355 -21.20 17.79 -22.27
C SER A 355 -21.52 17.30 -20.84
N ASN A 356 -22.78 17.43 -20.43
CA ASN A 356 -23.24 16.95 -19.12
C ASN A 356 -23.19 15.43 -19.01
N LEU A 357 -23.51 14.71 -20.08
CA LEU A 357 -23.44 13.25 -20.12
C LEU A 357 -21.99 12.77 -20.02
N GLN A 358 -21.06 13.41 -20.74
CA GLN A 358 -19.63 13.13 -20.64
C GLN A 358 -19.09 13.39 -19.22
N LEU A 359 -19.53 14.49 -18.59
CA LEU A 359 -19.15 14.79 -17.21
C LEU A 359 -19.70 13.76 -16.22
N ALA A 360 -20.97 13.36 -16.36
CA ALA A 360 -21.58 12.34 -15.52
C ALA A 360 -20.86 10.99 -15.66
N ASP A 361 -20.49 10.63 -16.89
CA ASP A 361 -19.73 9.42 -17.17
C ASP A 361 -18.32 9.44 -16.57
N ALA A 362 -17.62 10.58 -16.68
CA ALA A 362 -16.32 10.77 -16.03
C ALA A 362 -16.40 10.64 -14.51
N ILE A 363 -17.45 11.19 -13.89
CA ILE A 363 -17.69 11.06 -12.45
C ILE A 363 -17.97 9.60 -12.07
N ARG A 364 -18.76 8.87 -12.86
CA ARG A 364 -18.99 7.43 -12.62
C ARG A 364 -17.69 6.64 -12.68
N ARG A 365 -16.93 6.76 -13.77
CA ARG A 365 -15.63 6.07 -13.93
C ARG A 365 -14.65 6.41 -12.80
N ALA A 366 -14.62 7.66 -12.36
CA ALA A 366 -13.78 8.06 -11.23
C ALA A 366 -14.24 7.42 -9.90
N ASN A 367 -15.54 7.29 -9.67
CA ASN A 367 -16.06 6.59 -8.49
C ASN A 367 -15.83 5.08 -8.57
N ASP A 368 -16.00 4.47 -9.73
CA ASP A 368 -15.74 3.03 -9.93
C ASP A 368 -14.28 2.69 -9.63
N LYS A 369 -13.33 3.50 -10.13
CA LYS A 369 -11.90 3.35 -9.80
C LYS A 369 -11.61 3.52 -8.30
N ARG A 370 -12.35 4.41 -7.61
CA ARG A 370 -12.21 4.57 -6.15
C ARG A 370 -12.74 3.34 -5.39
N LEU A 371 -13.86 2.79 -5.83
CA LEU A 371 -14.42 1.56 -5.25
C LEU A 371 -13.49 0.37 -5.47
N GLU A 372 -12.92 0.25 -6.67
CA GLU A 372 -11.89 -0.77 -6.99
C GLU A 372 -10.66 -0.63 -6.08
N ALA A 373 -10.18 0.61 -5.89
CA ALA A 373 -9.05 0.89 -5.00
C ALA A 373 -9.34 0.55 -3.53
N ASP A 374 -10.55 0.83 -3.04
CA ASP A 374 -10.98 0.46 -1.69
C ASP A 374 -11.15 -1.06 -1.54
N ALA A 375 -11.64 -1.75 -2.58
CA ALA A 375 -11.75 -3.21 -2.60
C ALA A 375 -10.36 -3.88 -2.53
N LEU A 376 -9.40 -3.45 -3.37
CA LEU A 376 -8.01 -3.93 -3.33
C LEU A 376 -7.38 -3.76 -1.94
N ARG A 377 -7.66 -2.64 -1.27
CA ARG A 377 -7.19 -2.40 0.09
C ARG A 377 -7.84 -3.35 1.09
N SER A 378 -9.14 -3.62 0.97
CA SER A 378 -9.85 -4.57 1.84
C SER A 378 -9.28 -5.97 1.67
N ASP A 379 -9.10 -6.42 0.42
CA ASP A 379 -8.54 -7.74 0.11
C ASP A 379 -7.12 -7.88 0.67
N ALA A 380 -6.29 -6.84 0.55
CA ALA A 380 -4.95 -6.83 1.14
C ALA A 380 -4.99 -6.89 2.68
N LEU A 381 -5.94 -6.20 3.33
CA LEU A 381 -6.11 -6.28 4.80
C LEU A 381 -6.51 -7.69 5.24
N ASP A 382 -7.42 -8.33 4.51
CA ASP A 382 -7.86 -9.70 4.80
C ASP A 382 -6.71 -10.70 4.60
N GLU A 383 -5.97 -10.59 3.49
CA GLU A 383 -4.78 -11.42 3.21
C GLU A 383 -3.72 -11.26 4.30
N THR A 384 -3.40 -10.03 4.68
CA THR A 384 -2.38 -9.76 5.71
C THR A 384 -2.81 -10.24 7.09
N THR A 385 -4.11 -10.22 7.39
CA THR A 385 -4.66 -10.77 8.63
C THR A 385 -4.51 -12.29 8.66
N ARG A 386 -4.86 -12.97 7.55
CA ARG A 386 -4.69 -14.43 7.42
C ARG A 386 -3.23 -14.83 7.52
N LEU A 387 -2.33 -14.15 6.81
CA LEU A 387 -0.90 -14.43 6.85
C LEU A 387 -0.33 -14.33 8.27
N ARG A 388 -0.75 -13.30 9.04
CA ARG A 388 -0.32 -13.12 10.43
C ARG A 388 -0.88 -14.20 11.35
N GLN A 389 -2.13 -14.61 11.15
CA GLN A 389 -2.75 -15.69 11.92
C GLN A 389 -2.05 -17.03 11.65
N GLU A 390 -1.83 -17.38 10.38
CA GLU A 390 -1.14 -18.61 9.99
C GLU A 390 0.28 -18.66 10.56
N ALA A 391 1.05 -17.57 10.47
CA ALA A 391 2.39 -17.50 11.05
C ALA A 391 2.39 -17.58 12.58
N GLN A 392 1.36 -17.04 13.24
CA GLN A 392 1.20 -17.12 14.69
C GLN A 392 0.91 -18.56 15.11
N GLU A 393 -0.04 -19.23 14.45
CA GLU A 393 -0.41 -20.63 14.70
C GLU A 393 0.77 -21.57 14.47
N GLU A 394 1.49 -21.43 13.35
CA GLU A 394 2.68 -22.24 13.07
C GLU A 394 3.77 -22.04 14.14
N SER A 395 3.97 -20.80 14.58
CA SER A 395 4.94 -20.46 15.62
C SER A 395 4.57 -21.04 16.98
N ASP A 396 3.29 -21.02 17.35
CA ASP A 396 2.80 -21.57 18.61
C ASP A 396 2.91 -23.11 18.60
N LEU A 397 2.53 -23.76 17.50
CA LEU A 397 2.70 -25.21 17.31
C LEU A 397 4.16 -25.64 17.43
N LEU A 398 5.08 -24.89 16.82
CA LEU A 398 6.52 -25.17 16.91
C LEU A 398 7.04 -25.07 18.35
N LEU A 399 6.59 -24.07 19.10
CA LEU A 399 6.97 -23.87 20.50
C LEU A 399 6.43 -24.99 21.39
N ASP A 400 5.20 -25.41 21.17
CA ASP A 400 4.57 -26.46 21.95
C ASP A 400 5.19 -27.84 21.66
N ASP A 401 5.49 -28.16 20.39
CA ASP A 401 6.26 -29.38 20.03
C ASP A 401 7.65 -29.38 20.68
N ALA A 402 8.36 -28.25 20.64
CA ALA A 402 9.67 -28.13 21.27
C ALA A 402 9.62 -28.30 22.80
N ARG A 403 8.62 -27.72 23.46
CA ARG A 403 8.39 -27.89 24.90
C ARG A 403 8.04 -29.33 25.26
N ALA A 404 7.17 -29.98 24.49
CA ALA A 404 6.81 -31.38 24.72
C ALA A 404 8.03 -32.30 24.60
N ARG A 405 8.87 -32.08 23.59
CA ARG A 405 10.13 -32.82 23.41
C ARG A 405 11.13 -32.56 24.54
N ALA A 406 11.31 -31.30 24.93
CA ALA A 406 12.15 -30.92 26.07
C ALA A 406 11.71 -31.61 27.37
N HIS A 407 10.40 -31.64 27.64
CA HIS A 407 9.86 -32.39 28.79
C HIS A 407 10.13 -33.89 28.70
N THR A 408 10.01 -34.47 27.51
CA THR A 408 10.27 -35.90 27.29
C THR A 408 11.74 -36.24 27.53
N MET A 409 12.67 -35.40 27.06
CA MET A 409 14.11 -35.56 27.28
C MET A 409 14.47 -35.55 28.76
N ILE A 410 13.91 -34.60 29.52
CA ILE A 410 14.12 -34.52 30.98
C ILE A 410 13.53 -35.77 31.67
N ALA A 411 12.31 -36.17 31.31
CA ALA A 411 11.66 -37.34 31.90
C ALA A 411 12.43 -38.65 31.60
N ASP A 412 13.01 -38.78 30.41
CA ASP A 412 13.87 -39.91 30.04
C ASP A 412 15.17 -39.91 30.85
N ALA A 413 15.80 -38.74 31.03
CA ALA A 413 17.00 -38.60 31.85
C ALA A 413 16.72 -38.92 33.34
N GLU A 414 15.59 -38.46 33.87
CA GLU A 414 15.13 -38.80 35.22
C GLU A 414 14.84 -40.30 35.39
N ARG A 415 14.38 -40.98 34.33
CA ARG A 415 14.19 -42.43 34.36
C ARG A 415 15.53 -43.18 34.40
N ARG A 416 16.44 -42.83 33.49
CA ARG A 416 17.79 -43.43 33.41
C ARG A 416 18.57 -43.23 34.70
N THR A 417 18.48 -42.05 35.30
CA THR A 417 19.16 -41.77 36.57
C THR A 417 18.55 -42.51 37.75
N ARG A 418 17.22 -42.71 37.78
CA ARG A 418 16.58 -43.59 38.77
C ARG A 418 17.07 -45.03 38.65
N GLU A 419 17.19 -45.55 37.43
CA GLU A 419 17.73 -46.90 37.15
C GLU A 419 19.21 -47.02 37.57
N LEU A 420 20.02 -46.00 37.30
CA LEU A 420 21.42 -45.92 37.72
C LEU A 420 21.55 -45.97 39.25
N VAL A 421 20.75 -45.16 39.96
CA VAL A 421 20.74 -45.12 41.42
C VAL A 421 20.28 -46.46 42.00
N ALA A 422 19.20 -47.05 41.48
CA ALA A 422 18.72 -48.36 41.93
C ALA A 422 19.78 -49.46 41.74
N THR A 423 20.52 -49.43 40.63
CA THR A 423 21.61 -50.39 40.37
C THR A 423 22.76 -50.20 41.35
N ALA A 424 23.12 -48.95 41.66
CA ALA A 424 24.16 -48.64 42.64
C ALA A 424 23.73 -49.01 44.07
N GLU A 425 22.47 -48.79 44.44
CA GLU A 425 21.90 -49.18 45.73
C GLU A 425 21.96 -50.71 45.92
N ALA A 426 21.57 -51.49 44.90
CA ALA A 426 21.68 -52.94 44.94
C ALA A 426 23.14 -53.40 45.17
N ARG A 427 24.11 -52.76 44.50
CA ARG A 427 25.54 -53.07 44.69
C ARG A 427 26.05 -52.65 46.08
N LEU A 428 25.57 -51.53 46.63
CA LEU A 428 25.89 -51.10 47.99
C LEU A 428 25.35 -52.08 49.03
N ASP A 429 24.17 -52.64 48.82
CA ASP A 429 23.59 -53.65 49.71
C ASP A 429 24.34 -54.98 49.63
N GLU A 430 24.83 -55.36 48.46
CA GLU A 430 25.76 -56.49 48.29
C GLU A 430 27.05 -56.28 49.10
N ILE A 431 27.72 -55.13 48.93
CA ILE A 431 28.93 -54.77 49.70
C ILE A 431 28.65 -54.77 51.21
N ARG A 432 27.50 -54.25 51.65
CA ARG A 432 27.09 -54.27 53.07
C ARG A 432 26.91 -55.69 53.59
N THR A 433 26.30 -56.57 52.80
CA THR A 433 26.05 -57.97 53.15
C THR A 433 27.36 -58.74 53.23
N GLU A 434 28.26 -58.57 52.25
CA GLU A 434 29.62 -59.13 52.28
C GLU A 434 30.38 -58.67 53.52
N ARG A 435 30.36 -57.36 53.82
CA ARG A 435 30.99 -56.80 55.02
C ARG A 435 30.42 -57.40 56.31
N GLN A 436 29.09 -57.53 56.42
CA GLN A 436 28.44 -58.15 57.59
C GLN A 436 28.78 -59.63 57.72
N ALA A 437 28.86 -60.36 56.61
CA ALA A 437 29.27 -61.76 56.60
C ALA A 437 30.72 -61.93 57.07
N ILE A 438 31.64 -61.06 56.63
CA ILE A 438 33.05 -61.06 57.05
C ILE A 438 33.19 -60.68 58.54
N ALA A 439 32.51 -59.62 58.98
CA ALA A 439 32.50 -59.22 60.39
C ALA A 439 31.90 -60.31 61.29
N GLY A 440 30.81 -60.96 60.84
CA GLY A 440 30.19 -62.08 61.54
C GLY A 440 31.07 -63.33 61.57
N TYR A 441 31.83 -63.61 60.50
CA TYR A 441 32.80 -64.71 60.46
C TYR A 441 33.93 -64.51 61.48
N VAL A 442 34.51 -63.30 61.56
CA VAL A 442 35.54 -63.00 62.56
C VAL A 442 34.98 -63.00 63.98
N ALA A 443 33.77 -62.47 64.20
CA ALA A 443 33.09 -62.57 65.49
C ALA A 443 32.79 -64.03 65.89
N GLY A 444 32.41 -64.87 64.93
CA GLY A 444 32.20 -66.31 65.11
C GLY A 444 33.49 -67.04 65.45
N LEU A 445 34.61 -66.73 64.78
CA LEU A 445 35.93 -67.25 65.12
C LEU A 445 36.37 -66.83 66.53
N ARG A 446 36.08 -65.59 66.93
CA ARG A 446 36.33 -65.08 68.29
C ARG A 446 35.50 -65.82 69.33
N GLY A 447 34.21 -66.02 69.09
CA GLY A 447 33.30 -66.72 70.00
C GLY A 447 33.64 -68.21 70.16
N LEU A 448 34.05 -68.88 69.08
CA LEU A 448 34.47 -70.28 69.12
C LEU A 448 35.77 -70.48 69.92
N ILE A 449 36.68 -69.49 69.85
CA ILE A 449 37.93 -69.49 70.63
C ILE A 449 37.68 -69.11 72.09
N GLY A 450 36.77 -68.18 72.37
CA GLY A 450 36.33 -67.87 73.74
C GLY A 450 35.68 -69.08 74.43
N HIS A 451 34.88 -69.88 73.71
CA HIS A 451 34.32 -71.12 74.24
C HIS A 451 35.39 -72.20 74.50
N LEU A 452 36.42 -72.29 73.65
CA LEU A 452 37.55 -73.21 73.86
C LEU A 452 38.38 -72.85 75.10
N ASP A 453 38.48 -71.56 75.43
CA ASP A 453 39.15 -71.07 76.64
C ASP A 453 38.32 -71.34 77.91
N GLU A 454 37.00 -71.15 77.84
CA GLU A 454 36.04 -71.38 78.93
C GLU A 454 35.93 -72.89 79.31
N PHE A 455 36.02 -73.79 78.32
CA PHE A 455 36.15 -75.24 78.57
C PHE A 455 37.50 -75.63 79.18
N SER A 456 38.55 -74.80 79.05
CA SER A 456 39.87 -75.07 79.63
C SER A 456 39.94 -74.66 81.11
N GLU A 457 39.33 -73.52 81.49
CA GLU A 457 39.27 -73.07 82.89
C GLU A 457 38.40 -73.98 83.77
N ASP A 458 37.35 -74.61 83.22
CA ASP A 458 36.52 -75.58 83.95
C ASP A 458 37.24 -76.93 84.18
N SER A 459 38.25 -77.25 83.36
CA SER A 459 39.09 -78.45 83.55
C SER A 459 40.19 -78.26 84.62
N ASP A 460 40.62 -77.03 84.87
CA ASP A 460 41.62 -76.67 85.89
C ASP A 460 41.01 -76.40 87.28
N ARG A 461 39.69 -76.21 87.39
CA ARG A 461 39.00 -76.03 88.69
C ARG A 461 38.60 -77.32 89.39
N SER A 462 38.76 -78.49 88.77
CA SER A 462 38.43 -79.78 89.42
C SER A 462 39.53 -80.39 90.28
N ASP A 463 40.72 -79.78 90.34
CA ASP A 463 41.91 -80.42 90.94
C ASP A 463 42.61 -79.56 92.03
N GLU A 464 41.86 -78.83 92.88
CA GLU A 464 42.42 -78.34 94.15
C GLU A 464 41.36 -77.94 95.19
N THR A 465 40.80 -78.91 95.92
CA THR A 465 40.32 -78.68 97.30
C THR A 465 40.37 -79.98 98.11
N THR A 466 41.48 -80.21 98.80
CA THR A 466 41.52 -80.99 100.06
C THR A 466 42.07 -80.09 101.16
N PRO A 467 41.39 -80.04 102.32
CA PRO A 467 42.15 -80.15 103.56
C PRO A 467 41.55 -81.21 104.50
N ALA A 468 42.43 -82.10 104.97
CA ALA A 468 42.33 -82.76 106.28
C ALA A 468 42.50 -81.67 107.38
N ASN A 469 42.04 -81.76 108.63
CA ASN A 469 41.61 -82.86 109.49
C ASN A 469 41.01 -82.27 110.80
N ALA A 470 40.18 -83.08 111.49
CA ALA A 470 39.93 -83.15 112.95
C ALA A 470 39.38 -81.93 113.75
N ASP A 471 38.22 -82.09 114.43
CA ASP A 471 38.16 -82.48 115.85
C ASP A 471 36.73 -82.84 116.33
N ARG A 472 36.67 -83.59 117.44
CA ARG A 472 35.59 -84.39 118.06
C ARG A 472 34.41 -83.62 118.69
N ALA A 473 33.22 -84.23 118.65
CA ALA A 473 32.33 -84.53 119.80
C ALA A 473 31.25 -85.55 119.41
#